data_AF-A0A158E9Y5-F1
#
_entry.id   AF-A0A158E9Y5-F1
#
_cell.length_a   1.000
_cell.length_b   1.000
_cell.length_c   1.000
_cell.angle_alpha   90.00
_cell.angle_beta   90.00
_cell.angle_gamma   90.00
#
_symmetry.space_group_name_H-M   'P 1'
#
loop_
_entity.id
_entity.type
_entity.pdbx_description
1 polymer ?
#
loop_
_entity_poly.entity_id
_entity_poly.type
_entity_poly.pdbx_seq_one_letter_code
_entity_poly.pdbx_strand_id
1 'polypeptide(L)'
;MRLSLAVKFNLVFLAVFVVGFVSAGFAARELLRRAAIEETVQNARVLMEAAGAAQNYTATQVTPLLQTQLKYSFVPQSVPAFSAVETLMTLEKHLAGYSYRSTMLNPTNPRDRPSDWEADVIRHLHDKPELKEIVGLRDTPTGQNLYIARPNRITDAACMECHSVPSRAPKTLIDKYGPDNGFNWAMHDVIGADFVSVPMALPVARSDAVLRTFLASLLGVFVLLLVALNVMVHLLVTRRIRALSRAADQASLGQLDGADFGERGRDEIASLAASFARMKTSLVEAFKMIEA
;
A
#
# COMPACT_ATOMS: atom_id res chain seq x y z
N MET A 1 26.08 0.38 -40.43
CA MET A 1 27.01 0.75 -39.33
C MET A 1 27.34 -0.49 -38.50
N ARG A 2 28.61 -0.86 -38.34
CA ARG A 2 29.00 -1.97 -37.43
C ARG A 2 29.01 -1.46 -36.00
N LEU A 3 28.02 -1.88 -35.20
CA LEU A 3 27.95 -1.56 -33.76
C LEU A 3 29.16 -2.15 -33.03
N SER A 4 29.80 -1.35 -32.17
CA SER A 4 30.88 -1.85 -31.33
C SER A 4 30.35 -2.89 -30.34
N LEU A 5 31.22 -3.83 -29.93
CA LEU A 5 30.84 -4.90 -28.99
C LEU A 5 30.24 -4.34 -27.70
N ALA A 6 30.78 -3.21 -27.20
CA ALA A 6 30.26 -2.52 -26.02
C ALA A 6 28.80 -2.04 -26.20
N VAL A 7 28.44 -1.54 -27.39
CA VAL A 7 27.06 -1.12 -27.66
C VAL A 7 26.12 -2.32 -27.69
N LYS A 8 26.54 -3.44 -28.30
CA LYS A 8 25.74 -4.67 -28.31
C LYS A 8 25.47 -5.18 -26.89
N PHE A 9 26.49 -5.22 -26.03
CA PHE A 9 26.33 -5.58 -24.62
C PHE A 9 25.37 -4.63 -23.90
N ASN A 10 25.58 -3.32 -24.03
CA ASN A 10 24.71 -2.33 -23.38
C ASN A 10 23.25 -2.42 -23.83
N LEU A 11 22.98 -2.78 -25.09
CA LEU A 11 21.61 -2.99 -25.57
C LEU A 11 20.94 -4.18 -24.87
N VAL A 12 21.65 -5.30 -24.71
CA VAL A 12 21.12 -6.47 -24.00
C VAL A 12 20.90 -6.16 -22.53
N PHE A 13 21.86 -5.50 -21.86
CA PHE A 13 21.72 -5.09 -20.47
C PHE A 13 20.55 -4.13 -20.26
N LEU A 14 20.41 -3.14 -21.15
CA LEU A 14 19.29 -2.21 -21.09
C LEU A 14 17.96 -2.93 -21.26
N ALA A 15 17.86 -3.87 -22.21
CA ALA A 15 16.64 -4.67 -22.38
C ALA A 15 16.29 -5.47 -21.11
N VAL A 16 17.26 -6.16 -20.50
CA VAL A 16 17.05 -6.91 -19.25
C VAL A 16 16.64 -5.97 -18.11
N PHE A 17 17.29 -4.81 -17.99
CA PHE A 17 16.95 -3.82 -16.96
C PHE A 17 15.56 -3.23 -17.13
N VAL A 18 15.16 -2.90 -18.35
CA VAL A 18 13.81 -2.39 -18.62
C VAL A 18 12.77 -3.44 -18.23
N VAL A 19 12.96 -4.69 -18.62
CA VAL A 19 12.05 -5.79 -18.24
C VAL A 19 11.99 -5.93 -16.72
N GLY A 20 13.14 -6.01 -16.05
CA GLY A 20 13.22 -6.15 -14.59
C GLY A 20 12.58 -4.97 -13.84
N PHE A 21 12.84 -3.74 -14.28
CA PHE A 21 12.29 -2.53 -13.69
C PHE A 21 10.77 -2.46 -13.83
N VAL A 22 10.24 -2.76 -15.03
CA VAL A 22 8.80 -2.79 -15.28
C VAL A 22 8.12 -3.89 -14.47
N SER A 23 8.68 -5.10 -14.43
CA SER A 23 8.12 -6.19 -13.63
C SER A 23 8.13 -5.88 -12.13
N ALA A 24 9.23 -5.32 -11.61
CA ALA A 24 9.34 -4.93 -10.22
C ALA A 24 8.36 -3.81 -9.88
N GLY A 25 8.19 -2.82 -10.76
CA GLY A 25 7.23 -1.74 -10.57
C GLY A 25 5.78 -2.21 -10.56
N PHE A 26 5.41 -3.14 -11.44
CA PHE A 26 4.08 -3.74 -11.43
C PHE A 26 3.82 -4.54 -10.14
N ALA A 27 4.76 -5.39 -9.73
CA ALA A 27 4.64 -6.17 -8.50
C ALA A 27 4.58 -5.29 -7.25
N ALA A 28 5.45 -4.27 -7.16
CA ALA A 28 5.47 -3.34 -6.04
C ALA A 28 4.18 -2.51 -5.95
N ARG A 29 3.63 -2.07 -7.10
CA ARG A 29 2.35 -1.34 -7.13
C ARG A 29 1.20 -2.15 -6.56
N GLU A 30 1.08 -3.41 -6.98
CA GLU A 30 0.02 -4.29 -6.50
C GLU A 30 0.17 -4.59 -5.00
N LEU A 31 1.39 -4.88 -4.56
CA LEU A 31 1.69 -5.16 -3.16
C LEU A 31 1.40 -3.95 -2.26
N LEU A 32 1.86 -2.76 -2.65
CA LEU A 32 1.64 -1.53 -1.89
C LEU A 32 0.16 -1.13 -1.85
N ARG A 33 -0.59 -1.33 -2.94
CA ARG A 33 -2.04 -1.05 -2.97
C ARG A 33 -2.81 -1.99 -2.04
N ARG A 34 -2.48 -3.29 -2.03
CA ARG A 34 -3.09 -4.26 -1.11
C ARG A 34 -2.77 -3.92 0.34
N ALA A 35 -1.50 -3.65 0.64
CA ALA A 35 -1.08 -3.23 1.96
C ALA A 35 -1.80 -1.97 2.45
N ALA A 36 -2.00 -0.98 1.55
CA ALA A 36 -2.74 0.24 1.89
C ALA A 36 -4.22 -0.04 2.25
N ILE A 37 -4.88 -0.96 1.54
CA ILE A 37 -6.26 -1.37 1.86
C ILE A 37 -6.29 -2.10 3.21
N GLU A 38 -5.41 -3.09 3.40
CA GLU A 38 -5.35 -3.88 4.64
C GLU A 38 -5.04 -3.01 5.87
N GLU A 39 -4.07 -2.09 5.76
CA GLU A 39 -3.75 -1.11 6.81
C GLU A 39 -4.96 -0.22 7.13
N THR A 40 -5.69 0.23 6.10
CA THR A 40 -6.88 1.06 6.29
C THR A 40 -8.01 0.29 6.98
N VAL A 41 -8.25 -0.97 6.59
CA VAL A 41 -9.21 -1.85 7.27
C VAL A 41 -8.82 -2.05 8.74
N GLN A 42 -7.54 -2.30 9.01
CA GLN A 42 -7.07 -2.51 10.38
C GLN A 42 -7.22 -1.26 11.24
N ASN A 43 -6.89 -0.07 10.72
CA ASN A 43 -7.10 1.20 11.42
C ASN A 43 -8.59 1.45 11.67
N ALA A 44 -9.46 1.14 10.70
CA ALA A 44 -10.89 1.26 10.87
C ALA A 44 -11.45 0.32 11.94
N ARG A 45 -10.93 -0.93 12.03
CA ARG A 45 -11.27 -1.86 13.12
C ARG A 45 -10.84 -1.30 14.49
N VAL A 46 -9.66 -0.70 14.60
CA VAL A 46 -9.21 -0.05 15.86
C VAL A 46 -10.18 1.06 16.27
N LEU A 47 -10.65 1.88 15.34
CA LEU A 47 -11.66 2.90 15.63
C LEU A 47 -12.98 2.30 16.10
N MET A 48 -13.42 1.19 15.50
CA MET A 48 -14.62 0.47 15.96
C MET A 48 -14.44 -0.13 17.35
N GLU A 49 -13.28 -0.69 17.68
CA GLU A 49 -12.98 -1.16 19.04
C GLU A 49 -12.96 0.00 20.05
N ALA A 50 -12.41 1.16 19.66
CA ALA A 50 -12.45 2.37 20.49
C ALA A 50 -13.90 2.85 20.73
N ALA A 51 -14.75 2.78 19.70
CA ALA A 51 -16.17 3.04 19.82
C ALA A 51 -16.80 2.10 20.86
N GLY A 52 -16.59 0.79 20.71
CA GLY A 52 -17.09 -0.24 21.63
C GLY A 52 -16.60 -0.04 23.06
N ALA A 53 -15.33 0.34 23.24
CA ALA A 53 -14.78 0.66 24.56
C ALA A 53 -15.45 1.88 25.20
N ALA A 54 -15.71 2.94 24.43
CA ALA A 54 -16.44 4.12 24.90
C ALA A 54 -17.90 3.80 25.27
N GLN A 55 -18.56 2.95 24.47
CA GLN A 55 -19.91 2.45 24.77
C GLN A 55 -19.90 1.65 26.09
N ASN A 56 -18.99 0.68 26.22
CA ASN A 56 -18.89 -0.18 27.40
C ASN A 56 -18.55 0.62 28.67
N TYR A 57 -17.62 1.57 28.59
CA TYR A 57 -17.31 2.48 29.70
C TYR A 57 -18.53 3.29 30.13
N THR A 58 -19.28 3.82 29.15
CA THR A 58 -20.49 4.59 29.42
C THR A 58 -21.57 3.72 30.08
N ALA A 59 -21.81 2.52 29.57
CA ALA A 59 -22.80 1.59 30.12
C ALA A 59 -22.46 1.15 31.56
N THR A 60 -21.19 0.78 31.79
CA THR A 60 -20.77 0.13 33.05
C THR A 60 -20.37 1.11 34.14
N GLN A 61 -19.87 2.29 33.80
CA GLN A 61 -19.35 3.25 34.79
C GLN A 61 -20.08 4.58 34.81
N VAL A 62 -20.50 5.13 33.68
CA VAL A 62 -21.12 6.47 33.62
C VAL A 62 -22.62 6.41 33.91
N THR A 63 -23.34 5.52 33.22
CA THR A 63 -24.80 5.39 33.30
C THR A 63 -25.29 5.16 34.74
N PRO A 64 -24.66 4.28 35.56
CA PRO A 64 -25.09 4.07 36.94
C PRO A 64 -25.02 5.35 37.80
N LEU A 65 -24.05 6.22 37.53
CA LEU A 65 -23.87 7.49 38.26
C LEU A 65 -24.94 8.54 37.90
N LEU A 66 -25.60 8.38 36.75
CA LEU A 66 -26.60 9.32 36.23
C LEU A 66 -28.05 8.86 36.49
N GLN A 67 -28.26 7.70 37.12
CA GLN A 67 -29.59 7.10 37.35
C GLN A 67 -30.57 8.04 38.05
N THR A 68 -30.10 8.84 39.01
CA THR A 68 -30.96 9.80 39.71
C THR A 68 -31.37 10.96 38.79
N GLN A 69 -30.43 11.52 38.03
CA GLN A 69 -30.70 12.63 37.11
C GLN A 69 -31.65 12.20 35.98
N LEU A 70 -31.51 10.97 35.49
CA LEU A 70 -32.37 10.41 34.42
C LEU A 70 -33.85 10.34 34.77
N LYS A 71 -34.19 10.31 36.07
CA LYS A 71 -35.58 10.38 36.55
C LYS A 71 -36.21 11.75 36.32
N TYR A 72 -35.41 12.81 36.22
CA TYR A 72 -35.88 14.20 36.15
C TYR A 72 -35.62 14.85 34.79
N SER A 73 -34.54 14.48 34.10
CA SER A 73 -34.19 15.03 32.79
C SER A 73 -33.43 14.01 31.94
N PHE A 74 -33.62 14.08 30.62
CA PHE A 74 -32.88 13.23 29.71
C PHE A 74 -31.43 13.71 29.58
N VAL A 75 -30.48 12.85 29.94
CA VAL A 75 -29.04 13.13 29.87
C VAL A 75 -28.42 12.28 28.75
N PRO A 76 -28.11 12.85 27.56
CA PRO A 76 -27.55 12.10 26.43
C PRO A 76 -26.28 11.32 26.77
N GLN A 77 -25.45 11.84 27.69
CA GLN A 77 -24.19 11.23 28.14
C GLN A 77 -24.38 9.90 28.88
N SER A 78 -25.62 9.54 29.25
CA SER A 78 -25.96 8.22 29.77
C SER A 78 -26.16 7.16 28.68
N VAL A 79 -26.25 7.55 27.40
CA VAL A 79 -26.49 6.61 26.30
C VAL A 79 -25.14 6.16 25.74
N PRO A 80 -24.78 4.86 25.78
CA PRO A 80 -23.50 4.35 25.30
C PRO A 80 -23.15 4.80 23.87
N ALA A 81 -24.10 4.68 22.95
CA ALA A 81 -23.92 5.07 21.56
C ALA A 81 -23.65 6.58 21.39
N PHE A 82 -24.26 7.43 22.22
CA PHE A 82 -24.02 8.88 22.18
C PHE A 82 -22.57 9.20 22.52
N SER A 83 -22.03 8.63 23.60
CA SER A 83 -20.63 8.85 23.99
C SER A 83 -19.65 8.41 22.91
N ALA A 84 -19.89 7.26 22.26
CA ALA A 84 -19.04 6.77 21.19
C ALA A 84 -19.07 7.70 19.97
N VAL A 85 -20.26 8.10 19.52
CA VAL A 85 -20.42 9.01 18.38
C VAL A 85 -19.78 10.36 18.65
N GLU A 86 -20.07 11.01 19.77
CA GLU A 86 -19.54 12.37 20.05
C GLU A 86 -18.02 12.36 20.28
N THR A 87 -17.48 11.30 20.91
CA THR A 87 -16.02 11.15 21.09
C THR A 87 -15.33 10.94 19.75
N LEU A 88 -15.85 10.06 18.90
CA LEU A 88 -15.25 9.79 17.59
C LEU A 88 -15.44 10.94 16.61
N MET A 89 -16.56 11.66 16.64
CA MET A 89 -16.74 12.91 15.88
C MET A 89 -15.69 13.96 16.24
N THR A 90 -15.25 14.00 17.50
CA THR A 90 -14.13 14.87 17.90
C THR A 90 -12.81 14.38 17.30
N LEU A 91 -12.61 13.06 17.25
CA LEU A 91 -11.43 12.45 16.66
C LEU A 91 -11.36 12.65 15.12
N GLU A 92 -12.49 12.65 14.41
CA GLU A 92 -12.55 12.93 12.96
C GLU A 92 -11.95 14.30 12.60
N LYS A 93 -12.06 15.29 13.49
CA LYS A 93 -11.43 16.62 13.29
C LYS A 93 -9.91 16.54 13.21
N HIS A 94 -9.32 15.49 13.78
CA HIS A 94 -7.88 15.24 13.79
C HIS A 94 -7.47 14.10 12.84
N LEU A 95 -8.39 13.19 12.51
CA LEU A 95 -8.20 12.10 11.56
C LEU A 95 -8.84 12.44 10.22
N ALA A 96 -8.12 13.21 9.41
CA ALA A 96 -8.59 13.64 8.10
C ALA A 96 -9.08 12.46 7.24
N GLY A 97 -10.36 12.50 6.88
CA GLY A 97 -11.00 11.52 6.02
C GLY A 97 -11.66 10.34 6.74
N TYR A 98 -11.36 10.06 8.01
CA TYR A 98 -12.12 9.02 8.72
C TYR A 98 -13.48 9.59 9.13
N SER A 99 -14.54 8.80 8.94
CA SER A 99 -15.86 9.10 9.49
C SER A 99 -16.45 7.88 10.19
N TYR A 100 -16.97 8.06 11.39
CA TYR A 100 -17.69 7.07 12.17
C TYR A 100 -19.17 7.44 12.27
N ARG A 101 -20.05 6.48 11.99
CA ARG A 101 -21.49 6.63 12.20
C ARG A 101 -22.06 5.37 12.80
N SER A 102 -22.84 5.50 13.87
CA SER A 102 -23.71 4.42 14.35
C SER A 102 -25.10 4.68 13.81
N THR A 103 -25.62 3.79 12.97
CA THR A 103 -26.92 4.00 12.31
C THR A 103 -27.84 2.81 12.51
N MET A 104 -29.14 3.07 12.64
CA MET A 104 -30.16 2.05 12.89
C MET A 104 -31.36 2.26 11.98
N LEU A 105 -32.02 1.19 11.54
CA LEU A 105 -33.19 1.28 10.66
C LEU A 105 -34.34 2.05 11.32
N ASN A 106 -34.51 1.86 12.64
CA ASN A 106 -35.45 2.60 13.48
C ASN A 106 -34.70 3.22 14.68
N PRO A 107 -33.99 4.36 14.51
CA PRO A 107 -33.20 4.97 15.57
C PRO A 107 -34.07 5.84 16.48
N THR A 108 -33.76 5.90 17.78
CA THR A 108 -34.42 6.84 18.70
C THR A 108 -34.19 8.31 18.29
N ASN A 109 -32.97 8.64 17.90
CA ASN A 109 -32.63 9.97 17.40
C ASN A 109 -32.66 9.95 15.86
N PRO A 110 -33.53 10.75 15.20
CA PRO A 110 -33.61 10.80 13.73
C PRO A 110 -32.29 11.13 13.02
N ARG A 111 -31.34 11.79 13.71
CA ARG A 111 -29.97 12.05 13.21
C ARG A 111 -29.23 10.77 12.81
N ASP A 112 -29.54 9.66 13.46
CA ASP A 112 -28.83 8.39 13.33
C ASP A 112 -29.51 7.45 12.31
N ARG A 113 -30.43 8.00 11.48
CA ARG A 113 -31.05 7.26 10.38
C ARG A 113 -30.01 6.97 9.29
N PRO A 114 -29.99 5.74 8.75
CA PRO A 114 -29.11 5.39 7.66
C PRO A 114 -29.53 6.11 6.39
N SER A 115 -28.54 6.43 5.56
CA SER A 115 -28.74 6.67 4.14
C SER A 115 -29.10 5.38 3.41
N ASP A 116 -29.55 5.48 2.16
CA ASP A 116 -30.07 4.32 1.40
C ASP A 116 -29.06 3.16 1.33
N TRP A 117 -27.79 3.47 1.06
CA TRP A 117 -26.73 2.46 0.98
C TRP A 117 -26.37 1.86 2.37
N GLU A 118 -26.43 2.65 3.45
CA GLU A 118 -26.23 2.13 4.81
C GLU A 118 -27.38 1.17 5.16
N ALA A 119 -28.61 1.50 4.76
CA ALA A 119 -29.77 0.65 4.98
C ALA A 119 -29.65 -0.69 4.23
N ASP A 120 -29.12 -0.69 2.99
CA ASP A 120 -28.83 -1.92 2.26
C ASP A 120 -27.80 -2.80 2.98
N VAL A 121 -26.72 -2.19 3.49
CA VAL A 121 -25.68 -2.92 4.25
C VAL A 121 -26.25 -3.47 5.56
N ILE A 122 -27.07 -2.70 6.28
CA ILE A 122 -27.72 -3.16 7.51
C ILE A 122 -28.65 -4.34 7.22
N ARG A 123 -29.47 -4.26 6.15
CA ARG A 123 -30.32 -5.39 5.73
C ARG A 123 -29.50 -6.63 5.42
N HIS A 124 -28.38 -6.49 4.71
CA HIS A 124 -27.48 -7.61 4.44
C HIS A 124 -26.92 -8.27 5.70
N LEU A 125 -26.54 -7.46 6.70
CA LEU A 125 -26.06 -7.94 8.00
C LEU A 125 -27.18 -8.59 8.83
N HIS A 126 -28.41 -8.09 8.70
CA HIS A 126 -29.60 -8.66 9.34
C HIS A 126 -29.92 -10.04 8.73
N ASP A 127 -29.95 -10.15 7.41
CA ASP A 127 -30.27 -11.38 6.67
C ASP A 127 -29.19 -12.47 6.84
N LYS A 128 -27.97 -12.08 7.23
CA LYS A 128 -26.81 -12.96 7.40
C LYS A 128 -26.17 -12.82 8.79
N PRO A 129 -26.79 -13.41 9.83
CA PRO A 129 -26.38 -13.20 11.21
C PRO A 129 -24.98 -13.72 11.55
N GLU A 130 -24.39 -14.58 10.72
CA GLU A 130 -23.03 -15.09 10.84
C GLU A 130 -21.95 -14.06 10.48
N LEU A 131 -22.31 -13.01 9.73
CA LEU A 131 -21.37 -11.96 9.35
C LEU A 131 -21.08 -11.05 10.54
N LYS A 132 -19.80 -11.03 10.95
CA LYS A 132 -19.31 -10.16 12.02
C LYS A 132 -18.99 -8.74 11.53
N GLU A 133 -18.69 -8.61 10.24
CA GLU A 133 -18.44 -7.33 9.58
C GLU A 133 -18.58 -7.47 8.07
N ILE A 134 -18.82 -6.35 7.40
CA ILE A 134 -18.74 -6.22 5.95
C ILE A 134 -17.71 -5.14 5.64
N VAL A 135 -16.78 -5.45 4.73
CA VAL A 135 -15.82 -4.49 4.19
C VAL A 135 -16.12 -4.32 2.70
N GLY A 136 -16.22 -3.08 2.24
CA GLY A 136 -16.51 -2.80 0.84
C GLY A 136 -15.89 -1.51 0.35
N LEU A 137 -15.77 -1.39 -0.96
CA LEU A 137 -15.43 -0.15 -1.65
C LEU A 137 -16.70 0.41 -2.28
N ARG A 138 -16.90 1.72 -2.15
CA ARG A 138 -18.01 2.45 -2.76
C ARG A 138 -17.48 3.66 -3.51
N ASP A 139 -17.99 3.89 -4.71
CA ASP A 139 -17.75 5.12 -5.43
C ASP A 139 -18.63 6.25 -4.87
N THR A 140 -18.02 7.39 -4.55
CA THR A 140 -18.69 8.59 -4.06
C THR A 140 -18.36 9.77 -4.98
N PRO A 141 -19.12 10.88 -4.94
CA PRO A 141 -18.79 12.08 -5.71
C PRO A 141 -17.37 12.61 -5.43
N THR A 142 -16.82 12.35 -4.25
CA THR A 142 -15.48 12.75 -3.82
C THR A 142 -14.40 11.69 -4.11
N GLY A 143 -14.74 10.59 -4.78
CA GLY A 143 -13.86 9.48 -5.08
C GLY A 143 -14.26 8.18 -4.40
N GLN A 144 -13.42 7.15 -4.54
CA GLN A 144 -13.69 5.85 -3.93
C GLN A 144 -13.47 5.89 -2.41
N ASN A 145 -14.42 5.39 -1.65
CA ASN A 145 -14.35 5.23 -0.20
C ASN A 145 -14.34 3.75 0.16
N LEU A 146 -13.44 3.37 1.06
CA LEU A 146 -13.54 2.12 1.78
C LEU A 146 -14.53 2.31 2.94
N TYR A 147 -15.41 1.35 3.15
CA TYR A 147 -16.21 1.28 4.36
C TYR A 147 -16.05 -0.07 5.04
N ILE A 148 -16.17 -0.06 6.35
CA ILE A 148 -16.37 -1.24 7.18
C ILE A 148 -17.65 -1.02 7.98
N ALA A 149 -18.47 -2.06 8.08
CA ALA A 149 -19.72 -2.07 8.81
C ALA A 149 -19.74 -3.24 9.79
N ARG A 150 -20.06 -3.00 11.06
CA ARG A 150 -20.26 -4.04 12.08
C ARG A 150 -21.71 -4.02 12.58
N PRO A 151 -22.37 -5.17 12.68
CA PRO A 151 -23.78 -5.22 13.07
C PRO A 151 -23.98 -4.84 14.53
N ASN A 152 -24.99 -4.01 14.78
CA ASN A 152 -25.45 -3.68 16.12
C ASN A 152 -26.56 -4.67 16.48
N ARG A 153 -26.18 -5.74 17.17
CA ARG A 153 -27.08 -6.79 17.63
C ARG A 153 -27.52 -6.52 19.07
N ILE A 154 -28.82 -6.65 19.36
CA ILE A 154 -29.32 -6.56 20.73
C ILE A 154 -28.99 -7.84 21.49
N THR A 155 -27.92 -7.82 22.27
CA THR A 155 -27.49 -8.98 23.08
C THR A 155 -27.76 -8.81 24.58
N ASP A 156 -28.07 -7.60 25.02
CA ASP A 156 -28.31 -7.28 26.44
C ASP A 156 -29.80 -6.95 26.68
N ALA A 157 -30.38 -7.58 27.70
CA ALA A 157 -31.76 -7.32 28.12
C ALA A 157 -31.95 -5.90 28.65
N ALA A 158 -30.90 -5.23 29.14
CA ALA A 158 -30.96 -3.84 29.58
C ALA A 158 -31.40 -2.88 28.46
N CYS A 159 -31.07 -3.19 27.19
CA CYS A 159 -31.54 -2.42 26.05
C CYS A 159 -33.08 -2.40 25.96
N MET A 160 -33.72 -3.49 26.38
CA MET A 160 -35.17 -3.65 26.29
C MET A 160 -35.94 -2.84 27.33
N GLU A 161 -35.27 -2.31 28.37
CA GLU A 161 -35.87 -1.37 29.32
C GLU A 161 -36.30 -0.08 28.62
N CYS A 162 -35.53 0.36 27.62
CA CYS A 162 -35.81 1.59 26.88
C CYS A 162 -36.42 1.34 25.50
N HIS A 163 -36.06 0.23 24.82
CA HIS A 163 -36.35 0.06 23.39
C HIS A 163 -37.42 -1.02 23.07
N SER A 164 -38.05 -1.61 24.09
CA SER A 164 -39.14 -2.58 23.86
C SER A 164 -40.41 -1.89 23.38
N VAL A 165 -41.21 -1.32 24.29
CA VAL A 165 -42.43 -0.58 23.98
C VAL A 165 -42.39 0.80 24.63
N PRO A 166 -43.02 1.82 24.02
CA PRO A 166 -42.99 3.19 24.55
C PRO A 166 -43.45 3.28 26.01
N SER A 167 -44.45 2.48 26.42
CA SER A 167 -45.00 2.53 27.78
C SER A 167 -44.04 2.04 28.88
N ARG A 168 -42.93 1.36 28.53
CA ARG A 168 -41.90 0.92 29.48
C ARG A 168 -40.70 1.86 29.54
N ALA A 169 -40.54 2.70 28.53
CA ALA A 169 -39.38 3.56 28.42
C ALA A 169 -39.42 4.71 29.44
N PRO A 170 -38.25 5.25 29.85
CA PRO A 170 -38.20 6.41 30.72
C PRO A 170 -39.00 7.58 30.15
N LYS A 171 -39.82 8.22 30.98
CA LYS A 171 -40.62 9.38 30.56
C LYS A 171 -39.77 10.47 29.92
N THR A 172 -38.58 10.71 30.46
CA THR A 172 -37.62 11.70 29.95
C THR A 172 -37.14 11.40 28.51
N LEU A 173 -37.05 10.13 28.13
CA LEU A 173 -36.74 9.72 26.74
C LEU A 173 -37.88 10.08 25.80
N ILE A 174 -39.11 9.73 26.18
CA ILE A 174 -40.33 9.98 25.40
C ILE A 174 -40.58 11.48 25.28
N ASP A 175 -40.44 12.24 26.36
CA ASP A 175 -40.62 13.68 26.37
C ASP A 175 -39.62 14.38 25.42
N LYS A 176 -38.44 13.79 25.17
CA LYS A 176 -37.42 14.33 24.26
C LYS A 176 -37.57 13.89 22.80
N TYR A 177 -37.78 12.59 22.56
CA TYR A 177 -37.72 12.01 21.20
C TYR A 177 -39.08 11.54 20.67
N GLY A 178 -40.12 11.59 21.49
CA GLY A 178 -41.44 11.06 21.18
C GLY A 178 -41.51 9.53 21.27
N PRO A 179 -42.70 8.95 21.08
CA PRO A 179 -42.95 7.51 21.18
C PRO A 179 -42.78 6.75 19.84
N ASP A 180 -42.50 7.45 18.74
CA ASP A 180 -42.64 6.88 17.39
C ASP A 180 -41.41 6.12 16.90
N ASN A 181 -40.21 6.46 17.38
CA ASN A 181 -38.95 5.90 16.87
C ASN A 181 -38.12 5.24 17.98
N GLY A 182 -37.31 4.24 17.61
CA GLY A 182 -36.39 3.57 18.55
C GLY A 182 -37.09 2.63 19.53
N PHE A 183 -38.23 2.08 19.14
CA PHE A 183 -38.97 1.05 19.88
C PHE A 183 -39.23 -0.17 18.99
N ASN A 184 -39.85 -1.19 19.59
CA ASN A 184 -40.16 -2.49 18.98
C ASN A 184 -38.92 -3.25 18.51
N TRP A 185 -37.78 -3.01 19.16
CA TRP A 185 -36.60 -3.84 18.93
C TRP A 185 -36.81 -5.23 19.51
N ALA A 186 -36.17 -6.23 18.91
CA ALA A 186 -36.23 -7.61 19.39
C ALA A 186 -34.85 -8.06 19.91
N MET A 187 -34.86 -8.92 20.92
CA MET A 187 -33.63 -9.57 21.39
C MET A 187 -33.01 -10.38 20.27
N HIS A 188 -31.68 -10.32 20.19
CA HIS A 188 -30.83 -10.94 19.17
C HIS A 188 -31.02 -10.39 17.75
N ASP A 189 -31.83 -9.35 17.56
CA ASP A 189 -32.01 -8.73 16.26
C ASP A 189 -30.85 -7.78 15.91
N VAL A 190 -30.52 -7.68 14.62
CA VAL A 190 -29.60 -6.68 14.06
C VAL A 190 -30.42 -5.46 13.67
N ILE A 191 -30.38 -4.44 14.51
CA ILE A 191 -31.20 -3.23 14.36
C ILE A 191 -30.50 -2.14 13.54
N GLY A 192 -29.20 -2.30 13.29
CA GLY A 192 -28.33 -1.28 12.76
C GLY A 192 -26.91 -1.77 12.55
N ALA A 193 -26.01 -0.84 12.24
CA ALA A 193 -24.59 -1.09 12.15
C ALA A 193 -23.77 0.16 12.48
N ASP A 194 -22.59 -0.08 13.04
CA ASP A 194 -21.53 0.91 13.16
C ASP A 194 -20.72 0.91 11.86
N PHE A 195 -20.56 2.08 11.25
CA PHE A 195 -19.85 2.30 10.01
C PHE A 195 -18.60 3.13 10.27
N VAL A 196 -17.47 2.69 9.71
CA VAL A 196 -16.30 3.54 9.50
C VAL A 196 -16.09 3.67 8.00
N SER A 197 -16.02 4.89 7.49
CA SER A 197 -15.71 5.18 6.10
C SER A 197 -14.40 5.97 5.98
N VAL A 198 -13.61 5.65 4.96
CA VAL A 198 -12.30 6.26 4.70
C VAL A 198 -12.15 6.52 3.19
N PRO A 199 -11.93 7.77 2.75
CA PRO A 199 -11.57 8.08 1.38
C PRO A 199 -10.26 7.41 1.00
N MET A 200 -10.29 6.61 -0.07
CA MET A 200 -9.11 5.90 -0.55
C MET A 200 -8.06 6.85 -1.13
N ALA A 201 -8.40 8.10 -1.41
CA ALA A 201 -7.46 9.12 -1.89
C ALA A 201 -6.22 9.24 -1.00
N LEU A 202 -6.38 9.22 0.33
CA LEU A 202 -5.26 9.39 1.26
C LEU A 202 -4.35 8.13 1.33
N PRO A 203 -4.86 6.90 1.58
CA PRO A 203 -4.06 5.69 1.52
C PRO A 203 -3.39 5.45 0.15
N VAL A 204 -4.11 5.73 -0.95
CA VAL A 204 -3.56 5.58 -2.31
C VAL A 204 -2.46 6.59 -2.57
N ALA A 205 -2.63 7.86 -2.22
CA ALA A 205 -1.57 8.87 -2.39
C ALA A 205 -0.31 8.51 -1.59
N ARG A 206 -0.46 7.95 -0.38
CA ARG A 206 0.66 7.46 0.43
C ARG A 206 1.35 6.28 -0.23
N SER A 207 0.59 5.30 -0.72
CA SER A 207 1.11 4.16 -1.50
C SER A 207 1.88 4.62 -2.73
N ASP A 208 1.35 5.59 -3.49
CA ASP A 208 1.99 6.13 -4.69
C ASP A 208 3.28 6.90 -4.37
N ALA A 209 3.34 7.60 -3.23
CA ALA A 209 4.56 8.24 -2.76
C ALA A 209 5.65 7.20 -2.43
N VAL A 210 5.29 6.12 -1.72
CA VAL A 210 6.21 5.02 -1.40
C VAL A 210 6.69 4.32 -2.67
N LEU A 211 5.78 4.03 -3.60
CA LEU A 211 6.10 3.42 -4.88
C LEU A 211 7.08 4.28 -5.69
N ARG A 212 6.85 5.60 -5.77
CA ARG A 212 7.76 6.53 -6.46
C ARG A 212 9.16 6.52 -5.85
N THR A 213 9.26 6.57 -4.52
CA THR A 213 10.55 6.52 -3.82
C THR A 213 11.26 5.18 -4.06
N PHE A 214 10.53 4.07 -4.02
CA PHE A 214 11.06 2.74 -4.31
C PHE A 214 11.56 2.62 -5.77
N LEU A 215 10.79 3.10 -6.73
CA LEU A 215 11.19 3.08 -8.15
C LEU A 215 12.38 4.01 -8.42
N ALA A 216 12.42 5.17 -7.77
CA ALA A 216 13.54 6.10 -7.88
C ALA A 216 14.84 5.50 -7.30
N SER A 217 14.76 4.84 -6.14
CA SER A 217 15.93 4.18 -5.53
C SER A 217 16.39 3.00 -6.37
N LEU A 218 15.47 2.18 -6.88
CA LEU A 218 15.77 1.06 -7.77
C LEU A 218 16.43 1.54 -9.07
N LEU A 219 15.92 2.63 -9.66
CA LEU A 219 16.52 3.25 -10.83
C LEU A 219 17.94 3.74 -10.52
N GLY A 220 18.15 4.38 -9.37
CA GLY A 220 19.48 4.82 -8.93
C GLY A 220 20.48 3.67 -8.83
N VAL A 221 20.07 2.54 -8.26
CA VAL A 221 20.89 1.32 -8.21
C VAL A 221 21.20 0.80 -9.61
N PHE A 222 20.22 0.77 -10.52
CA PHE A 222 20.45 0.34 -11.90
C PHE A 222 21.42 1.24 -12.66
N VAL A 223 21.30 2.56 -12.52
CA VAL A 223 22.23 3.51 -13.13
C VAL A 223 23.65 3.29 -12.60
N LEU A 224 23.79 3.09 -11.29
CA LEU A 224 25.09 2.81 -10.67
C LEU A 224 25.71 1.51 -11.20
N LEU A 225 24.92 0.43 -11.30
CA LEU A 225 25.37 -0.84 -11.86
C LEU A 225 25.75 -0.72 -13.34
N LEU A 226 24.97 0.01 -14.14
CA LEU A 226 25.26 0.25 -15.56
C LEU A 226 26.60 0.97 -15.73
N VAL A 227 26.85 2.02 -14.92
CA VAL A 227 28.10 2.78 -14.94
C VAL A 227 29.27 1.89 -14.50
N ALA A 228 29.14 1.18 -13.37
CA ALA A 228 30.17 0.28 -12.87
C ALA A 228 30.55 -0.79 -13.90
N LEU A 229 29.56 -1.41 -14.53
CA LEU A 229 29.76 -2.42 -15.56
C LEU A 229 30.43 -1.83 -16.81
N ASN A 230 30.00 -0.65 -17.27
CA ASN A 230 30.62 0.02 -18.42
C ASN A 230 32.07 0.40 -18.14
N VAL A 231 32.37 0.92 -16.96
CA VAL A 231 33.75 1.22 -16.52
C VAL A 231 34.58 -0.06 -16.49
N MET A 232 34.07 -1.14 -15.91
CA MET A 232 34.74 -2.43 -15.83
C MET A 232 35.04 -3.01 -17.23
N VAL A 233 34.04 -3.07 -18.12
CA VAL A 233 34.21 -3.56 -19.50
C VAL A 233 35.15 -2.67 -20.30
N HIS A 234 35.10 -1.35 -20.10
CA HIS A 234 36.00 -0.43 -20.77
C HIS A 234 37.46 -0.66 -20.35
N LEU A 235 37.72 -0.70 -19.04
CA LEU A 235 39.07 -0.81 -18.49
C LEU A 235 39.68 -2.20 -18.69
N LEU A 236 38.92 -3.26 -18.43
CA LEU A 236 39.44 -4.63 -18.44
C LEU A 236 39.46 -5.24 -19.85
N VAL A 237 38.47 -4.93 -20.70
CA VAL A 237 38.31 -5.61 -21.99
C VAL A 237 38.59 -4.66 -23.16
N THR A 238 37.79 -3.60 -23.30
CA THR A 238 37.78 -2.78 -24.52
C THR A 238 39.09 -2.05 -24.73
N ARG A 239 39.68 -1.47 -23.67
CA ARG A 239 40.96 -0.76 -23.75
C ARG A 239 42.11 -1.69 -24.14
N ARG A 240 42.15 -2.89 -23.56
CA ARG A 240 43.20 -3.89 -23.84
C ARG A 240 43.10 -4.45 -25.26
N ILE A 241 41.90 -4.81 -25.72
CA ILE A 241 41.68 -5.28 -27.09
C ILE A 241 42.02 -4.20 -28.12
N ARG A 242 41.66 -2.93 -27.87
CA ARG A 242 42.03 -1.81 -28.77
C ARG A 242 43.53 -1.54 -28.81
N ALA A 243 44.28 -1.84 -27.74
CA ALA A 243 45.73 -1.74 -27.75
C ALA A 243 46.32 -2.86 -28.62
N LEU A 244 45.86 -4.11 -28.40
CA LEU A 244 46.30 -5.27 -29.17
C LEU A 244 46.00 -5.14 -30.67
N SER A 245 44.79 -4.68 -31.01
CA SER A 245 44.38 -4.44 -32.40
C SER A 245 45.24 -3.38 -33.09
N ARG A 246 45.64 -2.32 -32.38
CA ARG A 246 46.51 -1.28 -32.94
C ARG A 246 47.94 -1.78 -33.17
N ALA A 247 48.46 -2.58 -32.24
CA ALA A 247 49.77 -3.23 -32.39
C ALA A 247 49.77 -4.21 -33.59
N ALA A 248 48.69 -4.96 -33.78
CA ALA A 248 48.52 -5.85 -34.93
C ALA A 248 48.44 -5.09 -36.26
N ASP A 249 47.68 -3.99 -36.32
CA ASP A 249 47.60 -3.13 -37.51
C ASP A 249 48.98 -2.55 -37.88
N GLN A 250 49.75 -2.07 -36.89
CA GLN A 250 51.11 -1.56 -37.12
C GLN A 250 52.06 -2.64 -37.66
N ALA A 251 52.02 -3.84 -37.08
CA ALA A 251 52.81 -4.97 -37.55
C ALA A 251 52.42 -5.36 -39.00
N SER A 252 51.13 -5.34 -39.34
CA SER A 252 50.65 -5.62 -40.70
C SER A 252 51.09 -4.59 -41.74
N LEU A 253 51.34 -3.35 -41.33
CA LEU A 253 51.83 -2.27 -42.21
C LEU A 253 53.36 -2.23 -42.31
N GLY A 254 54.07 -3.25 -41.80
CA GLY A 254 55.52 -3.36 -41.87
C GLY A 254 56.28 -2.59 -40.79
N GLN A 255 55.59 -1.98 -39.81
CA GLN A 255 56.22 -1.26 -38.69
C GLN A 255 56.54 -2.23 -37.54
N LEU A 256 57.42 -3.19 -37.82
CA LEU A 256 57.65 -4.37 -36.96
C LEU A 256 58.40 -4.02 -35.65
N ASP A 257 59.20 -2.97 -35.61
CA ASP A 257 59.97 -2.58 -34.41
C ASP A 257 59.12 -1.87 -33.34
N GLY A 258 57.99 -1.25 -33.71
CA GLY A 258 57.15 -0.46 -32.80
C GLY A 258 56.00 -1.23 -32.13
N ALA A 259 55.64 -2.42 -32.66
CA ALA A 259 54.50 -3.19 -32.17
C ALA A 259 54.86 -4.03 -30.94
N ASP A 260 54.55 -3.54 -29.74
CA ASP A 260 54.59 -4.31 -28.48
C ASP A 260 53.19 -4.85 -28.16
N PHE A 261 53.09 -6.17 -28.04
CA PHE A 261 51.82 -6.85 -27.74
C PHE A 261 51.56 -6.96 -26.22
N GLY A 262 52.50 -6.56 -25.36
CA GLY A 262 52.27 -6.39 -23.92
C GLY A 262 51.77 -7.66 -23.20
N GLU A 263 52.65 -8.64 -23.00
CA GLU A 263 52.33 -9.99 -22.47
C GLU A 263 51.98 -10.07 -20.97
N ARG A 264 51.62 -8.95 -20.32
CA ARG A 264 51.40 -8.95 -18.87
C ARG A 264 49.97 -9.38 -18.51
N GLY A 265 49.83 -10.56 -17.90
CA GLY A 265 48.56 -11.03 -17.31
C GLY A 265 48.45 -12.55 -17.27
N ARG A 266 47.30 -13.06 -16.80
CA ARG A 266 46.93 -14.49 -16.79
C ARG A 266 45.52 -14.75 -17.33
N ASP A 267 44.91 -13.75 -17.94
CA ASP A 267 43.58 -13.84 -18.56
C ASP A 267 43.66 -14.22 -20.04
N GLU A 268 42.51 -14.46 -20.67
CA GLU A 268 42.39 -14.86 -22.07
C GLU A 268 42.97 -13.80 -23.01
N ILE A 269 42.91 -12.52 -22.64
CA ILE A 269 43.48 -11.42 -23.44
C ILE A 269 45.02 -11.47 -23.40
N ALA A 270 45.61 -11.79 -22.25
CA ALA A 270 47.06 -11.98 -22.13
C ALA A 270 47.55 -13.21 -22.92
N SER A 271 46.80 -14.32 -22.89
CA SER A 271 47.09 -15.51 -23.70
C SER A 271 47.05 -15.21 -25.20
N LEU A 272 46.07 -14.40 -25.63
CA LEU A 272 45.97 -13.93 -27.01
C LEU A 272 47.14 -13.02 -27.38
N ALA A 273 47.51 -12.09 -26.51
CA ALA A 273 48.64 -11.18 -26.70
C ALA A 273 49.97 -11.93 -26.94
N ALA A 274 50.26 -12.93 -26.11
CA ALA A 274 51.46 -13.77 -26.26
C ALA A 274 51.45 -14.57 -27.57
N SER A 275 50.28 -14.99 -28.05
CA SER A 275 50.16 -15.69 -29.33
C SER A 275 50.44 -14.76 -30.53
N PHE A 276 49.96 -13.52 -30.48
CA PHE A 276 50.29 -12.49 -31.49
C PHE A 276 51.77 -12.09 -31.45
N ALA A 277 52.37 -11.99 -30.27
CA ALA A 277 53.81 -11.70 -30.13
C ALA A 277 54.67 -12.77 -30.83
N ARG A 278 54.39 -14.06 -30.60
CA ARG A 278 55.08 -15.16 -31.28
C ARG A 278 54.92 -15.11 -32.81
N MET A 279 53.71 -14.81 -33.28
CA MET A 279 53.43 -14.68 -34.71
C MET A 279 54.23 -13.54 -35.36
N LYS A 280 54.33 -12.38 -34.70
CA LYS A 280 55.19 -11.27 -35.14
C LYS A 280 56.65 -11.72 -35.26
N THR A 281 57.19 -12.41 -34.26
CA THR A 281 58.57 -12.89 -34.28
C THR A 281 58.83 -13.81 -35.47
N SER A 282 57.95 -14.79 -35.72
CA SER A 282 58.07 -15.68 -36.87
C SER A 282 57.99 -14.94 -38.21
N LEU A 283 57.14 -13.91 -38.32
CA LEU A 283 57.04 -13.09 -39.53
C LEU A 283 58.33 -12.29 -39.78
N VAL A 284 58.91 -11.69 -38.74
CA VAL A 284 60.18 -10.95 -38.81
C VAL A 284 61.32 -11.87 -39.27
N GLU A 285 61.40 -13.09 -38.73
CA GLU A 285 62.41 -14.07 -39.15
C GLU A 285 62.23 -14.49 -40.61
N ALA A 286 60.99 -14.72 -41.05
CA ALA A 286 60.70 -15.06 -42.44
C ALA A 286 61.11 -13.95 -43.42
N PHE A 287 60.84 -12.67 -43.10
CA PHE A 287 61.29 -11.55 -43.93
C PHE A 287 62.82 -11.48 -44.03
N LYS A 288 63.53 -11.69 -42.92
CA LYS A 288 65.00 -11.73 -42.92
C LYS A 288 65.58 -12.85 -43.79
N MET A 289 64.90 -13.99 -43.90
CA MET A 289 65.33 -15.09 -44.77
C MET A 289 65.10 -14.82 -46.26
N ILE A 290 64.15 -13.95 -46.61
CA ILE A 290 63.86 -13.60 -48.02
C ILE A 290 64.76 -12.45 -48.50
N GLU A 291 65.19 -11.57 -47.61
CA GLU A 291 66.11 -10.46 -47.92
C GLU A 291 67.60 -10.86 -47.91
N ALA A 292 67.93 -12.07 -47.48
CA ALA A 292 69.28 -12.65 -47.47
C ALA A 292 69.59 -13.42 -48.75
#